data_AF-A0AA46YM27-F1
#
_entry.id   AF-A0AA46YM27-F1
#
_cell.length_a   1.000
_cell.length_b   1.000
_cell.length_c   1.000
_cell.angle_alpha   90.00
_cell.angle_beta   90.00
_cell.angle_gamma   90.00
#
_symmetry.space_group_name_H-M   'P 1'
#
loop_
_entity.id
_entity.type
_entity.pdbx_description
1 polymer ?
#
loop_
_entity_poly.entity_id
_entity_poly.type
_entity_poly.pdbx_seq_one_letter_code
_entity_poly.pdbx_strand_id
1 'polypeptide(L)'
;MFESETYARIRQSAATAVSPRTDTALATGAQICDALRAVQQAQDILDGIQADLMTRLEDTAGYDDEGASTVVGWATRELRLTRPQARQRLKAGRTLQALSDASDALAEGRIRLDHVHELTGGITKLGSARRSWSSPIWKPCSVARAPNPQPWPDSARSAPTSSAT
;
A
#
# COMPACT_ATOMS: atom_id res chain seq x y z
N MET A 1 24.18 -4.74 -11.07
CA MET A 1 24.76 -5.03 -9.74
C MET A 1 23.61 -5.01 -8.76
N PHE A 2 23.21 -6.16 -8.19
CA PHE A 2 22.10 -6.20 -7.22
C PHE A 2 22.43 -5.28 -6.04
N GLU A 3 21.50 -4.41 -5.63
CA GLU A 3 21.73 -3.43 -4.58
C GLU A 3 22.13 -4.14 -3.27
N SER A 4 23.33 -3.82 -2.79
CA SER A 4 23.92 -4.36 -1.56
C SER A 4 22.99 -4.19 -0.35
N GLU A 5 22.14 -3.18 -0.38
CA GLU A 5 21.19 -2.85 0.68
C GLU A 5 20.01 -3.83 0.74
N THR A 6 19.49 -4.27 -0.41
CA THR A 6 18.43 -5.29 -0.47
C THR A 6 18.93 -6.61 0.12
N TYR A 7 20.16 -7.01 -0.23
CA TYR A 7 20.79 -8.20 0.34
C TYR A 7 21.07 -8.04 1.84
N ALA A 8 21.49 -6.85 2.29
CA ALA A 8 21.68 -6.57 3.71
C ALA A 8 20.35 -6.65 4.49
N ARG A 9 19.25 -6.13 3.94
CA ARG A 9 17.91 -6.24 4.53
C ARG A 9 17.41 -7.68 4.60
N ILE A 10 17.56 -8.46 3.53
CA ILE A 10 17.21 -9.90 3.53
C ILE A 10 18.05 -10.66 4.56
N ARG A 11 19.35 -10.37 4.65
CA ARG A 11 20.26 -11.04 5.60
C ARG A 11 19.95 -10.66 7.05
N GLN A 12 19.60 -9.39 7.31
CA GLN A 12 19.18 -8.91 8.62
C GLN A 12 17.82 -9.48 9.05
N SER A 13 16.84 -9.54 8.14
CA SER A 13 15.53 -10.14 8.44
C SER A 13 15.63 -11.65 8.66
N ALA A 14 16.42 -12.35 7.84
CA ALA A 14 16.72 -13.76 8.03
C ALA A 14 17.50 -14.01 9.34
N ALA A 15 18.49 -13.20 9.68
CA ALA A 15 19.23 -13.32 10.95
C ALA A 15 18.34 -13.09 12.19
N THR A 16 17.36 -12.19 12.08
CA THR A 16 16.36 -11.96 13.12
C THR A 16 15.40 -13.14 13.26
N ALA A 17 15.02 -13.77 12.15
CA ALA A 17 14.17 -14.98 12.14
C ALA A 17 14.92 -16.26 12.57
N VAL A 18 16.24 -16.28 12.43
CA VAL A 18 17.13 -17.42 12.77
C VAL A 18 17.73 -17.30 14.18
N SER A 19 17.57 -16.15 14.85
CA SER A 19 17.93 -16.06 16.27
C SER A 19 17.12 -17.07 17.10
N PRO A 20 17.80 -17.81 17.99
CA PRO A 20 17.47 -19.20 18.22
C PRO A 20 16.09 -19.38 18.88
N ARG A 21 15.41 -20.48 18.51
CA ARG A 21 14.24 -21.10 19.18
C ARG A 21 14.49 -21.45 20.67
N THR A 22 15.48 -20.85 21.31
CA THR A 22 15.82 -20.98 22.71
C THR A 22 14.84 -20.15 23.52
N ASP A 23 13.86 -20.85 24.09
CA ASP A 23 12.97 -20.43 25.18
C ASP A 23 11.67 -19.69 24.83
N THR A 24 11.00 -20.04 23.73
CA THR A 24 9.55 -19.78 23.62
C THR A 24 8.76 -20.45 24.76
N ALA A 25 9.30 -21.53 25.34
CA ALA A 25 8.69 -22.25 26.46
C ALA A 25 8.58 -21.42 27.76
N LEU A 26 9.42 -20.40 27.93
CA LEU A 26 9.41 -19.50 29.10
C LEU A 26 8.92 -18.09 28.76
N ALA A 27 8.55 -17.84 27.50
CA ALA A 27 8.07 -16.55 27.06
C ALA A 27 6.69 -16.26 27.68
N THR A 28 6.55 -15.08 28.27
CA THR A 28 5.25 -14.56 28.69
C THR A 28 4.35 -14.33 27.47
N GLY A 29 3.04 -14.28 27.68
CA GLY A 29 2.08 -13.99 26.59
C GLY A 29 2.38 -12.68 25.85
N ALA A 30 2.86 -11.64 26.56
CA ALA A 30 3.27 -10.38 25.96
C ALA A 30 4.46 -10.56 25.00
N GLN A 31 5.50 -11.29 25.43
CA GLN A 31 6.67 -11.59 24.61
C GLN A 31 6.31 -12.43 23.39
N ILE A 32 5.37 -13.38 23.50
CA ILE A 32 4.87 -14.16 22.36
C ILE A 32 4.16 -13.24 21.36
N CYS A 33 3.28 -12.34 21.82
CA CYS A 33 2.60 -11.38 20.96
C CYS A 33 3.59 -10.47 20.22
N ASP A 34 4.62 -9.96 20.90
CA ASP A 34 5.65 -9.12 20.29
C ASP A 34 6.46 -9.90 19.24
N ALA A 35 6.84 -11.15 19.55
CA ALA A 35 7.51 -12.02 18.59
C ALA A 35 6.66 -12.30 17.35
N LEU A 36 5.35 -12.56 17.51
CA LEU A 36 4.44 -12.77 16.38
C LEU A 36 4.31 -11.51 15.50
N ARG A 37 4.24 -10.32 16.10
CA ARG A 37 4.25 -9.06 15.33
C ARG A 37 5.55 -8.88 14.53
N ALA A 38 6.69 -9.19 15.14
CA ALA A 38 7.99 -9.13 14.45
C ALA A 38 8.08 -10.12 13.29
N VAL A 39 7.58 -11.36 13.46
CA VAL A 39 7.50 -12.35 12.38
C VAL A 39 6.61 -11.86 11.25
N GLN A 40 5.44 -11.30 11.56
CA GLN A 40 4.54 -10.76 10.53
C GLN A 40 5.19 -9.61 9.77
N GLN A 41 5.87 -8.69 10.46
CA GLN A 41 6.59 -7.58 9.83
C GLN A 41 7.68 -8.09 8.88
N ALA A 42 8.44 -9.12 9.29
CA ALA A 42 9.44 -9.74 8.43
C ALA A 42 8.82 -10.39 7.18
N GLN A 43 7.68 -11.07 7.33
CA GLN A 43 6.94 -11.64 6.21
C GLN A 43 6.45 -10.56 5.24
N ASP A 44 5.88 -9.46 5.75
CA ASP A 44 5.38 -8.37 4.93
C ASP A 44 6.50 -7.71 4.10
N ILE A 45 7.69 -7.53 4.69
CA ILE A 45 8.90 -7.04 3.98
C ILE A 45 9.33 -8.03 2.88
N LEU A 46 9.39 -9.32 3.20
CA LEU A 46 9.79 -10.35 2.23
C LEU A 46 8.79 -10.46 1.07
N ASP A 47 7.50 -10.35 1.34
CA ASP A 47 6.45 -10.33 0.33
C ASP A 47 6.59 -9.11 -0.59
N GLY A 48 6.93 -7.93 -0.04
CA GLY A 48 7.23 -6.73 -0.82
C GLY A 48 8.43 -6.89 -1.74
N ILE A 49 9.54 -7.43 -1.23
CA ILE A 49 10.74 -7.73 -2.02
C ILE A 49 10.42 -8.74 -3.12
N GLN A 50 9.66 -9.80 -2.81
CA GLN A 50 9.25 -10.79 -3.80
C GLN A 50 8.40 -10.16 -4.91
N ALA A 51 7.49 -9.25 -4.56
CA ALA A 51 6.68 -8.52 -5.54
C ALA A 51 7.54 -7.66 -6.48
N ASP A 52 8.52 -6.91 -5.96
CA ASP A 52 9.47 -6.14 -6.78
C ASP A 52 10.30 -7.03 -7.70
N LEU A 53 10.87 -8.12 -7.17
CA LEU A 53 11.65 -9.06 -7.96
C LEU A 53 10.82 -9.73 -9.06
N MET A 54 9.56 -10.07 -8.79
CA MET A 54 8.65 -10.60 -9.82
C MET A 54 8.39 -9.58 -10.94
N THR A 55 8.26 -8.29 -10.62
CA THR A 55 8.11 -7.26 -11.66
C THR A 55 9.39 -7.10 -12.48
N ARG A 56 10.57 -7.07 -11.85
CA ARG A 56 11.86 -7.03 -12.58
C ARG A 56 12.08 -8.26 -13.45
N LEU A 57 11.67 -9.45 -12.99
CA LEU A 57 11.74 -10.69 -13.76
C LEU A 57 10.81 -10.63 -14.98
N GLU A 58 9.64 -10.01 -14.85
CA GLU A 58 8.77 -9.75 -16.00
C GLU A 58 9.43 -8.78 -16.99
N ASP A 59 9.96 -7.65 -16.51
CA ASP A 59 10.56 -6.61 -17.36
C ASP A 59 11.77 -7.10 -18.16
N THR A 60 12.52 -8.04 -17.58
CA THR A 60 13.70 -8.67 -18.21
C THR A 60 13.35 -9.90 -19.04
N ALA A 61 12.11 -10.39 -18.97
CA ALA A 61 11.70 -11.68 -19.51
C ALA A 61 12.58 -12.86 -19.07
N GLY A 62 13.29 -12.76 -17.93
CA GLY A 62 14.23 -13.81 -17.49
C GLY A 62 13.56 -15.16 -17.18
N TYR A 63 12.23 -15.19 -17.07
CA TYR A 63 11.46 -16.43 -16.99
C TYR A 63 11.54 -17.28 -18.27
N ASP A 64 11.79 -16.66 -19.44
CA ASP A 64 11.93 -17.35 -20.72
C ASP A 64 13.23 -18.16 -20.77
N ASP A 65 14.31 -17.65 -20.18
CA ASP A 65 15.59 -18.35 -20.05
C ASP A 65 15.48 -19.63 -19.21
N GLU A 66 14.52 -19.66 -18.29
CA GLU A 66 14.17 -20.82 -17.47
C GLU A 66 13.05 -21.68 -18.07
N GLY A 67 12.69 -21.45 -19.34
CA GLY A 67 11.73 -22.25 -20.09
C GLY A 67 10.28 -22.11 -19.62
N ALA A 68 9.94 -21.02 -18.92
CA ALA A 68 8.55 -20.67 -18.64
C ALA A 68 8.07 -19.63 -19.66
N SER A 69 6.79 -19.65 -20.06
CA SER A 69 6.27 -18.68 -21.05
C SER A 69 5.75 -17.38 -20.43
N THR A 70 5.68 -17.29 -19.10
CA THR A 70 5.23 -16.10 -18.35
C THR A 70 5.84 -16.11 -16.96
N VAL A 71 6.04 -14.94 -16.34
CA VAL A 71 6.49 -14.85 -14.94
C VAL A 71 5.54 -15.54 -13.96
N VAL A 72 4.23 -15.52 -14.24
CA VAL A 72 3.22 -16.17 -13.41
C VAL A 72 3.35 -17.69 -13.47
N GLY A 73 3.60 -18.23 -14.66
CA GLY A 73 3.86 -19.66 -14.84
C GLY A 73 5.14 -20.10 -14.13
N TRP A 74 6.19 -19.31 -14.27
CA TRP A 74 7.45 -19.51 -13.56
C TRP A 74 7.26 -19.49 -12.04
N ALA A 75 6.60 -18.46 -11.49
CA ALA A 75 6.38 -18.32 -10.05
C ALA A 75 5.50 -19.43 -9.46
N THR A 76 4.51 -19.94 -10.21
CA THR A 76 3.74 -21.11 -9.76
C THR A 76 4.57 -22.37 -9.72
N ARG A 77 5.48 -22.57 -10.69
CA ARG A 77 6.38 -23.73 -10.76
C ARG A 77 7.46 -23.68 -9.68
N GLU A 78 8.17 -22.56 -9.56
CA GLU A 78 9.36 -22.44 -8.72
C GLU A 78 9.06 -21.98 -7.29
N LEU A 79 8.17 -21.01 -7.13
CA LEU A 79 7.86 -20.41 -5.83
C LEU A 79 6.65 -21.07 -5.15
N ARG A 80 6.06 -22.09 -5.79
CA ARG A 80 4.87 -22.83 -5.32
C ARG A 80 3.67 -21.93 -5.03
N LEU A 81 3.58 -20.80 -5.72
CA LEU A 81 2.47 -19.88 -5.58
C LEU A 81 1.26 -20.37 -6.36
N THR A 82 0.08 -20.23 -5.80
CA THR A 82 -1.13 -20.37 -6.61
C THR A 82 -1.17 -19.27 -7.67
N ARG A 83 -1.80 -19.56 -8.82
CA ARG A 83 -1.92 -18.59 -9.91
C ARG A 83 -2.53 -17.24 -9.47
N PRO A 84 -3.56 -17.19 -8.61
CA PRO A 84 -4.06 -15.94 -8.03
C PRO A 84 -3.00 -15.18 -7.23
N GLN A 85 -2.26 -15.85 -6.35
CA GLN A 85 -1.19 -15.23 -5.54
C GLN A 85 -0.08 -14.65 -6.42
N ALA A 86 0.39 -15.39 -7.42
CA ALA A 86 1.41 -14.93 -8.34
C ALA A 86 0.96 -13.67 -9.12
N ARG A 87 -0.29 -13.64 -9.58
CA ARG A 87 -0.87 -12.46 -10.25
C ARG A 87 -1.02 -11.28 -9.29
N GLN A 88 -1.44 -11.51 -8.05
CA GLN A 88 -1.58 -10.47 -7.04
C GLN A 88 -0.22 -9.84 -6.73
N ARG A 89 0.83 -10.65 -6.54
CA ARG A 89 2.19 -10.17 -6.29
C ARG A 89 2.75 -9.37 -7.47
N LEU A 90 2.60 -9.87 -8.70
CA LEU A 90 3.06 -9.14 -9.89
C LEU A 90 2.36 -7.77 -10.02
N LYS A 91 1.06 -7.70 -9.75
CA LYS A 91 0.31 -6.45 -9.74
C LYS A 91 0.76 -5.50 -8.62
N ALA A 92 0.98 -6.03 -7.43
CA ALA A 92 1.48 -5.26 -6.30
C ALA A 92 2.86 -4.65 -6.61
N GLY A 93 3.79 -5.42 -7.19
CA GLY A 93 5.11 -4.92 -7.59
C GLY A 93 5.02 -3.75 -8.58
N ARG A 94 4.18 -3.86 -9.61
CA ARG A 94 3.90 -2.75 -10.55
C ARG A 94 3.35 -1.51 -9.86
N THR A 95 2.45 -1.69 -8.88
CA THR A 95 1.90 -0.57 -8.10
C THR A 95 2.96 0.09 -7.22
N LEU A 96 3.84 -0.70 -6.60
CA LEU A 96 4.92 -0.19 -5.74
C LEU A 96 5.98 0.57 -6.55
N GLN A 97 6.28 0.13 -7.77
CA GLN A 97 7.15 0.89 -8.69
C GLN A 97 6.50 2.21 -9.13
N ALA A 98 5.18 2.24 -9.30
CA ALA A 98 4.45 3.45 -9.68
C ALA A 98 4.23 4.43 -8.52
N LEU A 99 4.24 3.94 -7.27
CA LEU A 99 3.97 4.71 -6.06
C LEU A 99 5.09 4.53 -5.03
N SER A 100 6.12 5.37 -5.13
CA SER A 100 7.27 5.37 -4.20
C SER A 100 6.82 5.45 -2.75
N ASP A 101 5.86 6.30 -2.42
CA ASP A 101 5.35 6.47 -1.04
C ASP A 101 4.74 5.18 -0.47
N ALA A 102 4.11 4.37 -1.33
CA ALA A 102 3.58 3.06 -0.93
C ALA A 102 4.71 2.04 -0.72
N SER A 103 5.77 2.12 -1.54
CA SER A 103 6.99 1.32 -1.36
C SER A 103 7.68 1.62 -0.04
N ASP A 104 7.86 2.90 0.28
CA ASP A 104 8.48 3.34 1.53
C ASP A 104 7.61 2.93 2.75
N ALA A 105 6.29 3.11 2.65
CA ALA A 105 5.38 2.68 3.70
C ALA A 105 5.39 1.15 3.92
N LEU A 106 5.56 0.35 2.86
CA LEU A 106 5.69 -1.10 2.97
C LEU A 106 7.03 -1.48 3.61
N ALA A 107 8.13 -0.84 3.20
CA ALA A 107 9.46 -1.09 3.76
C ALA A 107 9.54 -0.75 5.26
N GLU A 108 8.80 0.27 5.71
CA GLU A 108 8.68 0.67 7.11
C GLU A 108 7.65 -0.18 7.89
N GLY A 109 6.94 -1.10 7.24
CA GLY A 109 5.90 -1.91 7.87
C GLY A 109 4.62 -1.15 8.24
N ARG A 110 4.42 0.05 7.69
CA ARG A 110 3.18 0.84 7.89
C ARG A 110 2.00 0.30 7.10
N ILE A 111 2.25 -0.39 5.98
CA ILE A 111 1.24 -1.06 5.17
C ILE A 111 1.66 -2.48 4.84
N ARG A 112 0.68 -3.32 4.45
CA ARG A 112 0.88 -4.73 4.04
C ARG A 112 0.59 -4.89 2.56
N LEU A 113 1.01 -6.01 1.96
CA LEU A 113 0.75 -6.29 0.55
C LEU A 113 -0.76 -6.36 0.21
N ASP A 114 -1.60 -6.73 1.17
CA ASP A 114 -3.06 -6.66 1.04
C ASP A 114 -3.55 -5.21 0.87
N HIS A 115 -2.97 -4.25 1.58
CA HIS A 115 -3.31 -2.84 1.39
C HIS A 115 -2.88 -2.36 0.00
N VAL A 116 -1.71 -2.79 -0.47
CA VAL A 116 -1.24 -2.49 -1.83
C VAL A 116 -2.19 -3.08 -2.88
N HIS A 117 -2.77 -4.25 -2.62
CA HIS A 117 -3.76 -4.85 -3.50
C HIS A 117 -5.01 -3.96 -3.64
N GLU A 118 -5.54 -3.46 -2.52
CA GLU A 118 -6.68 -2.53 -2.54
C GLU A 118 -6.35 -1.23 -3.27
N LEU A 119 -5.17 -0.65 -3.04
CA LEU A 119 -4.66 0.49 -3.79
C LEU A 119 -4.60 0.21 -5.30
N THR A 120 -4.09 -0.96 -5.68
CA THR A 120 -4.02 -1.40 -7.09
C THR A 120 -5.42 -1.47 -7.72
N GLY A 121 -6.39 -1.99 -6.98
CA GLY A 121 -7.80 -2.02 -7.39
C GLY A 121 -8.36 -0.62 -7.60
N GLY A 122 -8.08 0.31 -6.68
CA GLY A 122 -8.47 1.72 -6.76
C GLY A 122 -7.89 2.42 -8.00
N ILE A 123 -6.58 2.30 -8.24
CA ILE A 123 -5.90 2.90 -9.40
C ILE A 123 -6.47 2.36 -10.71
N THR A 124 -6.71 1.05 -10.79
CA THR A 124 -7.28 0.41 -11.99
C THR A 124 -8.67 0.96 -12.32
N LYS A 125 -9.51 1.15 -11.28
CA LYS A 125 -10.86 1.71 -11.43
C LYS A 125 -10.80 3.19 -11.85
N LEU A 126 -9.95 3.99 -11.22
CA LEU A 126 -9.78 5.41 -11.57
C LEU A 126 -9.21 5.61 -12.98
N GLY A 127 -8.23 4.80 -13.38
CA GLY A 127 -7.69 4.82 -14.74
C GLY A 127 -8.72 4.41 -15.80
N SER A 128 -9.60 3.47 -15.46
CA SER A 128 -10.73 3.07 -16.32
C SER A 128 -11.82 4.14 -16.35
N ALA A 129 -12.11 4.79 -15.22
CA ALA A 129 -13.04 5.92 -15.15
C ALA A 129 -12.55 7.13 -15.98
N ARG A 130 -11.24 7.43 -15.98
CA ARG A 130 -10.65 8.46 -16.86
C ARG A 130 -10.80 8.11 -18.33
N ARG A 131 -10.65 6.83 -18.71
CA ARG A 131 -10.87 6.36 -20.09
C ARG A 131 -12.34 6.41 -20.50
N SER A 132 -13.28 6.21 -19.59
CA SER A 132 -14.72 6.37 -19.87
C SER A 132 -15.20 7.83 -19.83
N TRP A 133 -14.43 8.75 -19.23
CA TRP A 133 -14.75 10.18 -19.13
C TRP A 133 -14.49 10.96 -20.44
N SER A 134 -13.95 10.35 -21.49
CA SER A 134 -13.74 11.05 -22.77
C SER A 134 -15.02 11.52 -23.48
N SER A 135 -16.19 11.37 -22.85
CA SER A 135 -17.39 12.17 -23.13
C SER A 135 -17.76 13.02 -21.91
N PRO A 136 -17.73 14.36 -21.99
CA PRO A 136 -18.12 15.20 -20.86
C PRO A 136 -19.63 15.12 -20.62
N ILE A 137 -20.04 14.40 -19.57
CA ILE A 137 -21.42 14.42 -19.04
C ILE A 137 -21.62 15.61 -18.06
N TRP A 138 -20.58 16.38 -17.76
CA TRP A 138 -20.72 17.62 -17.02
C TRP A 138 -21.45 18.67 -17.86
N LYS A 139 -22.76 18.79 -17.60
CA LYS A 139 -23.46 20.06 -17.79
C LYS A 139 -22.84 21.04 -16.81
N PRO A 140 -22.30 22.19 -17.25
CA PRO A 140 -21.88 23.22 -16.31
C PRO A 140 -23.11 23.60 -15.47
N CYS A 141 -22.98 23.54 -14.14
CA CYS A 141 -23.93 24.22 -13.25
C CYS A 141 -23.90 25.70 -13.63
N SER A 142 -24.92 26.14 -14.36
CA SER A 142 -25.20 27.56 -14.48
C SER A 142 -25.47 28.08 -13.07
N VAL A 143 -24.56 28.91 -12.57
CA VAL A 143 -24.78 29.65 -11.33
C VAL A 143 -25.91 30.63 -11.61
N ALA A 144 -27.14 30.19 -11.40
CA ALA A 144 -28.25 31.11 -11.20
C ALA A 144 -27.91 31.92 -9.95
N ARG A 145 -27.66 33.22 -10.15
CA ARG A 145 -27.43 34.19 -9.08
C ARG A 145 -28.57 34.07 -8.07
N ALA A 146 -28.28 33.51 -6.90
CA ALA A 146 -29.25 33.46 -5.81
C ALA A 146 -29.70 34.90 -5.46
N PRO A 147 -30.99 35.15 -5.20
CA PRO A 147 -31.43 36.45 -4.73
C PRO A 147 -30.77 36.75 -3.38
N ASN A 148 -30.30 37.98 -3.24
CA ASN A 148 -29.61 38.52 -2.07
C ASN A 148 -30.41 38.23 -0.77
N PRO A 149 -29.84 37.56 0.25
CA PRO A 149 -30.55 37.35 1.50
C PRO A 149 -30.80 38.68 2.21
N GLN A 150 -32.06 38.97 2.56
CA GLN A 150 -32.41 40.11 3.40
C GLN A 150 -31.70 39.99 4.78
N PRO A 151 -31.19 41.10 5.35
CA PRO A 151 -30.58 41.07 6.67
C PRO A 151 -31.64 40.78 7.75
N TRP A 152 -31.27 39.92 8.69
CA TRP A 152 -32.09 39.53 9.85
C TRP A 152 -32.32 40.72 10.79
N PRO A 153 -33.53 40.91 11.35
CA PRO A 153 -33.81 41.98 12.28
C PRO A 153 -33.45 41.51 13.69
N ASP A 154 -32.30 41.90 14.23
CA ASP A 154 -32.07 41.92 15.70
C ASP A 154 -30.80 42.65 16.17
N SER A 155 -30.16 43.47 15.33
CA SER A 155 -28.94 44.22 15.74
C SER A 155 -29.22 45.52 16.50
N ALA A 156 -30.39 45.69 17.11
CA ALA A 156 -30.74 46.90 17.86
C ALA A 156 -31.03 46.62 19.34
N ARG A 157 -30.10 47.09 20.20
CA ARG A 157 -30.27 47.42 21.64
C ARG A 157 -30.35 46.20 22.59
N SER A 158 -29.61 46.12 23.72
CA SER A 158 -29.14 47.19 24.61
C SER A 158 -27.88 46.77 25.38
N ALA A 159 -26.95 47.72 25.60
CA ALA A 159 -25.85 47.60 26.54
C ALA A 159 -26.34 47.92 27.97
N PRO A 160 -25.91 47.20 29.02
CA PRO A 160 -26.06 47.67 30.39
C PRO A 160 -24.93 48.63 30.76
N THR A 161 -25.30 49.85 31.11
CA THR A 161 -24.46 50.84 31.80
C THR A 161 -24.04 50.31 33.17
N SER A 162 -22.74 50.12 33.39
CA SER A 162 -22.17 50.00 34.73
C SER A 162 -21.73 51.38 35.23
N SER A 163 -22.50 51.90 36.18
CA SER A 163 -22.08 52.95 37.10
C SER A 163 -21.90 52.29 38.46
N ALA A 164 -20.70 52.29 39.02
CA ALA A 164 -20.50 52.14 40.47
C ALA A 164 -19.15 52.71 40.87
N THR A 165 -19.24 53.72 41.72
CA THR A 165 -18.23 54.33 42.58
C THR A 165 -17.73 53.34 43.63
#